data_AF-A0A496SE72-F1
#
_entry.id   AF-A0A496SE72-F1
#
_cell.length_a   1.000
_cell.length_b   1.000
_cell.length_c   1.000
_cell.angle_alpha   90.00
_cell.angle_beta   90.00
_cell.angle_gamma   90.00
#
_symmetry.space_group_name_H-M   'P 1'
#
loop_
_entity.id
_entity.type
_entity.pdbx_description
1 polymer ?
#
loop_
_entity_poly.entity_id
_entity_poly.type
_entity_poly.pdbx_seq_one_letter_code
_entity_poly.pdbx_strand_id
1 'polypeptide(L)'
;MRYLLVTRDFPPKPGGMSAYYGGLASHFPKDGIAVVRPGGPSGVEQGGGVGRYRIWYERMKEVYRRYPFDVVLCGNFSVLSYPVFIFHKLFGTPYFLFFHGNDVLMLRRRLKLNPAKRPLVYLVFGGAAGVITNSHFTLKLVGEVLPLRSKPALVLHPGVPDEFLGLKDTAEPFS
;
A
#
# COMPACT_ATOMS: atom_id res chain seq x y z
N MET A 1 15.87 -10.02 -2.12
CA MET A 1 14.41 -9.97 -1.92
C MET A 1 13.88 -8.79 -2.70
N ARG A 2 12.84 -8.99 -3.51
CA ARG A 2 12.25 -7.97 -4.38
C ARG A 2 10.84 -7.63 -3.93
N TYR A 3 10.50 -6.35 -3.95
CA TYR A 3 9.23 -5.84 -3.46
C TYR A 3 8.42 -5.23 -4.60
N LEU A 4 7.10 -5.29 -4.47
CA LEU A 4 6.17 -4.53 -5.29
C LEU A 4 5.38 -3.56 -4.42
N LEU A 5 5.53 -2.25 -4.62
CA LEU A 5 4.62 -1.26 -4.06
C LEU A 5 3.45 -1.01 -5.01
N VAL A 6 2.22 -1.27 -4.55
CA VAL A 6 1.01 -0.95 -5.29
C VAL A 6 0.36 0.26 -4.60
N THR A 7 0.29 1.39 -5.27
CA THR A 7 -0.19 2.65 -4.69
C THR A 7 -0.88 3.55 -5.71
N ARG A 8 -1.83 4.37 -5.25
CA ARG A 8 -2.45 5.46 -6.04
C ARG A 8 -1.73 6.80 -5.84
N ASP A 9 -0.83 6.85 -4.87
CA ASP A 9 -0.16 8.05 -4.41
C ASP A 9 1.34 7.81 -4.56
N PHE A 10 1.91 8.34 -5.64
CA PHE A 10 3.33 8.21 -5.94
C PHE A 10 3.78 9.40 -6.79
N PRO A 11 5.05 9.87 -6.68
CA PRO A 11 5.54 10.97 -7.49
C PRO A 11 5.35 10.67 -8.99
N PRO A 12 5.10 11.69 -9.83
CA PRO A 12 5.16 13.14 -9.55
C PRO A 12 3.88 13.74 -8.94
N LYS A 13 2.87 12.93 -8.60
CA LYS A 13 1.64 13.43 -7.98
C LYS A 13 1.95 14.12 -6.64
N PRO A 14 1.47 15.34 -6.35
CA PRO A 14 1.71 15.97 -5.05
C PRO A 14 0.89 15.30 -3.94
N GLY A 15 1.43 15.33 -2.71
CA GLY A 15 0.72 14.91 -1.50
C GLY A 15 1.59 14.12 -0.52
N GLY A 16 1.18 14.09 0.75
CA GLY A 16 1.97 13.45 1.83
C GLY A 16 2.24 11.96 1.61
N MET A 17 1.23 11.18 1.21
CA MET A 17 1.42 9.76 0.88
C MET A 17 2.35 9.56 -0.32
N SER A 18 2.28 10.47 -1.31
CA SER A 18 3.12 10.41 -2.49
C SER A 18 4.59 10.62 -2.12
N ALA A 19 4.90 11.69 -1.36
CA ALA A 19 6.25 11.94 -0.87
C ALA A 19 6.76 10.80 0.02
N TYR A 20 5.90 10.27 0.91
CA TYR A 20 6.22 9.15 1.77
C TYR A 20 6.63 7.90 0.99
N TYR A 21 5.85 7.52 -0.02
CA TYR A 21 6.16 6.35 -0.84
C TYR A 21 7.35 6.56 -1.78
N GLY A 22 7.53 7.77 -2.30
CA GLY A 22 8.71 8.12 -3.09
C GLY A 22 9.99 8.00 -2.27
N GLY A 23 10.00 8.58 -1.07
CA GLY A 23 11.12 8.47 -0.13
C GLY A 23 11.34 7.03 0.35
N LEU A 24 10.28 6.26 0.58
CA LEU A 24 10.42 4.84 0.89
C LEU A 24 11.10 4.08 -0.24
N ALA A 25 10.64 4.27 -1.48
CA ALA A 25 11.15 3.54 -2.64
C ALA A 25 12.61 3.91 -2.97
N SER A 26 13.02 5.16 -2.77
CA SER A 26 14.40 5.62 -3.02
C SER A 26 15.45 4.98 -2.09
N HIS A 27 15.02 4.46 -0.94
CA HIS A 27 15.92 3.80 0.02
C HIS A 27 16.02 2.28 -0.17
N PHE A 28 15.31 1.72 -1.16
CA PHE A 28 15.58 0.34 -1.57
C PHE A 28 16.85 0.29 -2.42
N PRO A 29 17.62 -0.82 -2.35
CA PRO A 29 18.70 -1.03 -3.29
C PRO A 29 18.15 -1.02 -4.72
N LYS A 30 19.01 -0.73 -5.69
CA LYS A 30 18.66 -0.83 -7.12
C LYS A 30 18.03 -2.19 -7.41
N ASP A 31 16.93 -2.19 -8.16
CA ASP A 31 16.14 -3.39 -8.47
C ASP A 31 15.69 -4.15 -7.22
N GLY A 32 15.51 -3.45 -6.09
CA GLY A 32 14.95 -3.97 -4.85
C GLY A 32 13.43 -3.77 -4.77
N ILE A 33 12.89 -2.76 -5.46
CA ILE A 33 11.46 -2.44 -5.45
C ILE A 33 10.98 -1.99 -6.84
N ALA A 34 9.80 -2.49 -7.23
CA ALA A 34 9.03 -1.98 -8.36
C ALA A 34 7.76 -1.29 -7.86
N VAL A 35 7.26 -0.31 -8.61
CA VAL A 35 6.06 0.47 -8.22
C VAL A 35 4.99 0.38 -9.29
N VAL A 36 3.80 -0.08 -8.90
CA VAL A 36 2.59 0.00 -9.72
C VAL A 36 1.79 1.21 -9.27
N ARG A 37 1.65 2.18 -10.19
CA ARG A 37 0.92 3.43 -10.02
C ARG A 37 -0.12 3.61 -11.14
N PRO A 38 -1.11 4.53 -11.00
CA PRO A 38 -2.08 4.80 -12.07
C PRO A 38 -1.37 5.23 -13.36
N GLY A 39 -1.90 4.82 -14.52
CA GLY A 39 -1.37 5.27 -15.81
C GLY A 39 -1.82 6.70 -16.14
N GLY A 40 -0.94 7.68 -15.92
CA GLY A 40 -1.11 9.06 -16.40
C GLY A 40 -1.43 10.11 -15.31
N PRO A 41 -1.22 11.41 -15.60
CA PRO A 41 -1.32 12.52 -14.64
C PRO A 41 -2.73 12.72 -14.07
N SER A 42 -3.77 12.27 -14.78
CA SER A 42 -5.17 12.42 -14.36
C SER A 42 -5.67 11.26 -13.48
N GLY A 43 -4.89 10.20 -13.25
CA GLY A 43 -5.26 9.11 -12.35
C GLY A 43 -6.58 8.40 -12.68
N VAL A 44 -7.10 8.53 -13.90
CA VAL A 44 -8.39 7.96 -14.32
C VAL A 44 -8.19 6.51 -14.77
N GLU A 45 -7.79 5.65 -13.84
CA GLU A 45 -8.22 4.25 -13.90
C GLU A 45 -9.44 4.09 -12.99
N GLN A 46 -10.47 4.89 -13.31
CA GLN A 46 -11.78 4.81 -12.67
C GLN A 46 -12.67 3.85 -13.45
N GLY A 47 -12.34 2.57 -13.40
CA GLY A 47 -13.36 1.55 -13.63
C GLY A 47 -14.49 1.72 -12.61
N GLY A 48 -15.74 1.85 -13.07
CA GLY A 48 -16.91 1.68 -12.21
C GLY A 48 -16.91 0.26 -11.59
N GLY A 49 -17.36 0.14 -10.34
CA GLY A 49 -17.57 -1.16 -9.71
C GLY A 49 -16.33 -2.06 -9.67
N VAL A 50 -16.48 -3.32 -10.10
CA VAL A 50 -15.46 -4.38 -10.01
C VAL A 50 -14.32 -4.20 -11.02
N GLY A 51 -14.57 -3.52 -12.14
CA GLY A 51 -13.58 -3.35 -13.22
C GLY A 51 -12.29 -2.67 -12.74
N ARG A 52 -12.38 -1.76 -11.76
CA ARG A 52 -11.19 -1.13 -11.16
C ARG A 52 -10.22 -2.14 -10.56
N TYR A 53 -10.71 -3.20 -9.91
CA TYR A 53 -9.84 -4.18 -9.24
C TYR A 53 -9.11 -5.05 -10.26
N ARG A 54 -9.77 -5.38 -11.38
CA ARG A 54 -9.16 -6.16 -12.46
C ARG A 54 -7.97 -5.42 -13.07
N ILE A 55 -8.09 -4.11 -13.28
CA ILE A 55 -7.01 -3.30 -13.85
C ILE A 55 -5.74 -3.37 -12.98
N TRP A 56 -5.90 -3.16 -11.66
CA TRP A 56 -4.77 -3.27 -10.73
C TRP A 56 -4.17 -4.67 -10.71
N TYR A 57 -5.00 -5.71 -10.71
CA TYR A 57 -4.52 -7.10 -10.75
C TYR A 57 -3.75 -7.43 -12.03
N GLU A 58 -4.23 -7.02 -13.20
CA GLU A 58 -3.53 -7.26 -14.47
C GLU A 58 -2.20 -6.49 -14.54
N ARG A 59 -2.14 -5.25 -14.02
CA ARG A 59 -0.88 -4.51 -13.89
C ARG A 59 0.11 -5.21 -12.96
N MET A 60 -0.36 -5.71 -11.81
CA MET A 60 0.49 -6.50 -10.91
C MET A 60 1.05 -7.74 -11.63
N LYS A 61 0.23 -8.45 -12.42
CA LYS A 61 0.68 -9.58 -13.23
C LYS A 61 1.68 -9.19 -14.31
N GLU A 62 1.44 -8.09 -15.03
CA GLU A 62 2.36 -7.60 -16.06
C GLU A 62 3.73 -7.32 -15.45
N VAL A 63 3.76 -6.61 -14.32
CA VAL A 63 5.01 -6.36 -13.57
C VAL A 63 5.61 -7.67 -13.11
N TYR A 64 4.85 -8.59 -12.51
CA TYR A 64 5.36 -9.88 -12.04
C TYR A 64 6.04 -10.70 -13.15
N ARG A 65 5.52 -10.64 -14.39
CA ARG A 65 6.12 -11.34 -15.55
C ARG A 65 7.45 -10.75 -15.98
N ARG A 66 7.64 -9.43 -15.85
CA ARG A 66 8.88 -8.73 -16.24
C ARG A 66 9.89 -8.65 -15.08
N TYR A 67 9.36 -8.54 -13.87
CA TYR A 67 10.07 -8.32 -12.62
C TYR A 67 9.37 -9.13 -11.52
N PRO A 68 9.70 -10.43 -11.37
CA PRO A 68 9.13 -11.24 -10.31
C PRO A 68 9.48 -10.65 -8.94
N PHE A 69 8.52 -10.62 -8.02
CA PHE A 69 8.70 -10.04 -6.69
C PHE A 69 8.25 -11.03 -5.61
N ASP A 70 8.86 -10.90 -4.44
CA ASP A 70 8.68 -11.82 -3.31
C ASP A 70 7.63 -11.30 -2.31
N VAL A 71 7.42 -9.98 -2.26
CA VAL A 71 6.53 -9.33 -1.29
C VAL A 71 5.75 -8.19 -1.94
N VAL A 72 4.48 -8.03 -1.59
CA VAL A 72 3.65 -6.88 -2.00
C VAL A 72 3.44 -5.91 -0.84
N LEU A 73 3.72 -4.63 -1.07
CA LEU A 73 3.38 -3.51 -0.19
C LEU A 73 2.10 -2.85 -0.75
N CYS A 74 0.98 -3.02 -0.06
CA CYS A 74 -0.31 -2.44 -0.46
C CYS A 74 -0.46 -1.04 0.14
N GLY A 75 -0.21 0.00 -0.66
CA GLY A 75 -0.13 1.38 -0.21
C GLY A 75 -1.46 2.05 0.13
N ASN A 76 -2.59 1.54 -0.36
CA ASN A 76 -3.90 2.11 -0.04
C ASN A 76 -4.92 0.99 0.22
N PHE A 77 -5.38 0.86 1.46
CA PHE A 77 -6.32 -0.20 1.84
C PHE A 77 -7.63 -0.17 1.03
N SER A 78 -8.22 1.01 0.82
CA SER A 78 -9.60 1.18 0.38
C SER A 78 -9.92 0.74 -1.06
N VAL A 79 -8.91 0.56 -1.91
CA VAL A 79 -9.05 0.17 -3.33
C VAL A 79 -8.12 -0.97 -3.71
N LEU A 80 -6.90 -1.02 -3.16
CA LEU A 80 -5.85 -1.92 -3.63
C LEU A 80 -5.79 -3.23 -2.85
N SER A 81 -6.41 -3.30 -1.67
CA SER A 81 -6.33 -4.49 -0.82
C SER A 81 -6.98 -5.73 -1.45
N TYR A 82 -8.04 -5.57 -2.25
CA TYR A 82 -8.69 -6.69 -2.94
C TYR A 82 -7.85 -7.30 -4.07
N PRO A 83 -7.33 -6.55 -5.06
CA PRO A 83 -6.47 -7.13 -6.08
C PRO A 83 -5.20 -7.75 -5.47
N VAL A 84 -4.64 -7.13 -4.42
CA VAL A 84 -3.50 -7.69 -3.69
C VAL A 84 -3.84 -9.01 -3.00
N PHE A 85 -5.00 -9.09 -2.33
CA PHE A 85 -5.47 -10.33 -1.70
C PHE A 85 -5.71 -11.44 -2.73
N ILE A 86 -6.34 -11.13 -3.86
CA ILE A 86 -6.54 -12.10 -4.95
C ILE A 86 -5.19 -12.58 -5.48
N PHE A 87 -4.23 -11.67 -5.69
CA PHE A 87 -2.88 -12.03 -6.11
C PHE A 87 -2.21 -12.96 -5.11
N HIS A 88 -2.30 -12.66 -3.81
CA HIS A 88 -1.81 -13.53 -2.74
C HIS A 88 -2.43 -14.93 -2.79
N LYS A 89 -3.75 -15.03 -2.97
CA LYS A 89 -4.46 -16.32 -3.04
C LYS A 89 -4.05 -17.17 -4.25
N LEU A 90 -3.66 -16.54 -5.35
CA LEU A 90 -3.32 -17.23 -6.61
C LEU A 90 -1.82 -17.55 -6.73
N PHE A 91 -0.95 -16.68 -6.22
CA PHE A 91 0.51 -16.79 -6.40
C PHE A 91 1.27 -17.08 -5.10
N GLY A 92 0.60 -17.07 -3.94
CA GLY A 92 1.22 -17.31 -2.63
C GLY A 92 2.09 -16.15 -2.12
N THR A 93 2.22 -15.06 -2.87
CA THR A 93 3.06 -13.91 -2.48
C THR A 93 2.51 -13.24 -1.22
N PRO A 94 3.28 -13.12 -0.13
CA PRO A 94 2.84 -12.41 1.07
C PRO A 94 2.68 -10.91 0.79
N TYR A 95 1.79 -10.27 1.55
CA TYR A 95 1.54 -8.83 1.42
C TYR A 95 1.38 -8.12 2.75
N PHE A 96 1.81 -6.86 2.79
CA PHE A 96 1.64 -5.96 3.91
C PHE A 96 0.65 -4.86 3.56
N LEU A 97 -0.19 -4.49 4.52
CA LEU A 97 -1.17 -3.42 4.35
C LEU A 97 -0.65 -2.13 5.00
N PHE A 98 -0.48 -1.08 4.20
CA PHE A 98 -0.28 0.26 4.73
C PHE A 98 -1.63 0.86 5.15
N PHE A 99 -1.63 1.47 6.33
CA PHE A 99 -2.74 2.31 6.80
C PHE A 99 -2.26 3.72 7.10
N HIS A 100 -2.98 4.68 6.54
CA HIS A 100 -2.92 6.09 6.90
C HIS A 100 -4.16 6.45 7.72
N GLY A 101 -4.08 7.48 8.57
CA GLY A 101 -5.18 7.84 9.47
C GLY A 101 -6.55 7.95 8.76
N ASN A 102 -6.59 8.60 7.60
CA ASN A 102 -7.82 8.73 6.82
C ASN A 102 -8.35 7.39 6.28
N ASP A 103 -7.49 6.44 5.91
CA ASP A 103 -7.92 5.11 5.46
C ASP A 103 -8.72 4.38 6.55
N VAL A 104 -8.23 4.45 7.80
CA VAL A 104 -8.86 3.79 8.95
C VAL A 104 -10.19 4.45 9.30
N LEU A 105 -10.26 5.78 9.29
CA LEU A 105 -11.49 6.52 9.55
C LEU A 105 -12.55 6.26 8.47
N MET A 106 -12.15 6.25 7.20
CA MET A 106 -13.04 5.90 6.09
C MET A 106 -13.50 4.46 6.18
N LEU A 107 -12.63 3.53 6.56
CA LEU A 107 -12.98 2.13 6.79
C LEU A 107 -14.00 2.00 7.93
N ARG A 108 -13.76 2.63 9.08
CA ARG A 108 -14.69 2.66 10.22
C ARG A 108 -16.07 3.16 9.80
N ARG A 109 -16.13 4.29 9.08
CA ARG A 109 -17.38 4.85 8.55
C ARG A 109 -18.07 3.88 7.60
N ARG A 110 -17.32 3.27 6.67
CA ARG A 110 -17.86 2.33 5.68
C ARG A 110 -18.42 1.06 6.33
N LEU A 111 -17.75 0.51 7.35
CA LEU A 111 -18.24 -0.65 8.10
C LEU A 111 -19.45 -0.31 8.97
N LYS A 112 -19.53 0.91 9.50
CA LYS A 112 -20.72 1.40 10.22
C LYS A 112 -21.93 1.52 9.29
N LEU A 113 -21.74 2.08 8.10
CA LEU A 113 -22.81 2.26 7.10
C LEU A 113 -23.21 0.96 6.40
N ASN A 114 -22.27 0.02 6.24
CA ASN A 114 -22.53 -1.26 5.60
C ASN A 114 -21.77 -2.40 6.30
N PRO A 115 -22.34 -2.95 7.40
CA PRO A 115 -21.71 -4.03 8.16
C PRO A 115 -21.51 -5.32 7.37
N ALA A 116 -22.29 -5.55 6.31
CA ALA A 116 -22.15 -6.73 5.45
C ALA A 116 -20.79 -6.81 4.73
N LYS A 117 -20.03 -5.71 4.69
CA LYS A 117 -18.65 -5.69 4.17
C LYS A 117 -17.60 -6.21 5.16
N ARG A 118 -17.95 -6.37 6.44
CA ARG A 118 -17.01 -6.80 7.49
C ARG A 118 -16.34 -8.15 7.19
N PRO A 119 -17.06 -9.21 6.77
CA PRO A 119 -16.42 -10.50 6.51
C PRO A 119 -15.35 -10.41 5.43
N LEU A 120 -15.63 -9.72 4.32
CA LEU A 120 -14.65 -9.54 3.24
C LEU A 120 -13.43 -8.73 3.70
N VAL A 121 -13.65 -7.64 4.44
CA VAL A 121 -12.56 -6.83 5.01
C VAL A 121 -11.72 -7.66 5.97
N TYR A 122 -12.33 -8.50 6.82
CA TYR A 122 -11.62 -9.34 7.78
C TYR A 122 -10.88 -10.48 7.09
N LEU A 123 -11.43 -11.03 6.01
CA LEU A 123 -10.75 -12.02 5.18
C LEU A 123 -9.48 -11.43 4.54
N VAL A 124 -9.60 -10.23 3.94
CA VAL A 124 -8.49 -9.51 3.32
C VAL A 124 -7.47 -9.05 4.36
N PHE A 125 -7.90 -8.68 5.56
CA PHE A 125 -6.98 -8.38 6.65
C PHE A 125 -6.29 -9.65 7.17
N GLY A 126 -7.05 -10.74 7.32
CA GLY A 126 -6.59 -12.03 7.79
C GLY A 126 -5.58 -12.71 6.86
N GLY A 127 -5.63 -12.44 5.57
CA GLY A 127 -4.62 -12.89 4.60
C GLY A 127 -3.30 -12.12 4.63
N ALA A 128 -3.26 -10.92 5.21
CA ALA A 128 -2.06 -10.09 5.19
C ALA A 128 -0.96 -10.67 6.10
N ALA A 129 0.30 -10.55 5.69
CA ALA A 129 1.46 -10.95 6.50
C ALA A 129 1.66 -10.00 7.70
N GLY A 130 1.25 -8.74 7.56
CA GLY A 130 1.30 -7.75 8.63
C GLY A 130 0.75 -6.39 8.18
N VAL A 131 0.81 -5.42 9.08
CA VAL A 131 0.41 -4.03 8.80
C VAL A 131 1.56 -3.07 8.99
N ILE A 132 1.53 -1.98 8.22
CA ILE A 132 2.48 -0.88 8.35
C ILE A 132 1.66 0.40 8.54
N THR A 133 2.05 1.22 9.52
CA THR A 133 1.38 2.49 9.82
C THR A 133 2.39 3.61 9.94
N ASN A 134 2.01 4.83 9.56
CA ASN A 134 2.90 5.99 9.64
C ASN A 134 3.11 6.52 11.07
N SER A 135 2.33 6.06 12.06
CA SER A 135 2.40 6.51 13.45
C SER A 135 1.79 5.49 14.43
N HIS A 136 2.23 5.54 15.69
CA HIS A 136 1.60 4.77 16.77
C HIS A 136 0.12 5.11 16.97
N PHE A 137 -0.27 6.37 16.71
CA PHE A 137 -1.67 6.79 16.75
C PHE A 137 -2.51 6.05 15.70
N THR A 138 -2.03 5.99 14.45
CA THR A 138 -2.73 5.23 13.39
C THR A 138 -2.76 3.75 13.69
N LEU A 139 -1.69 3.18 14.26
CA LEU A 139 -1.70 1.78 14.70
C LEU A 139 -2.79 1.48 15.74
N LYS A 140 -2.94 2.37 16.73
CA LYS A 140 -4.01 2.28 17.73
C LYS A 140 -5.39 2.32 17.06
N LEU A 141 -5.61 3.25 16.11
CA LEU A 141 -6.86 3.33 15.35
C LEU A 141 -7.14 2.05 14.54
N VAL A 142 -6.12 1.42 13.94
CA VAL A 142 -6.29 0.14 13.24
C VAL A 142 -6.81 -0.92 14.21
N GLY A 143 -6.25 -1.00 15.42
CA GLY A 143 -6.67 -1.93 16.46
C GLY A 143 -8.11 -1.73 16.96
N GLU A 144 -8.67 -0.53 16.81
CA GLU A 144 -10.08 -0.24 17.15
C GLU A 144 -11.07 -0.75 16.08
N VAL A 145 -10.62 -0.95 14.84
CA VAL A 145 -11.49 -1.28 13.69
C VAL A 145 -11.29 -2.72 13.20
N LEU A 146 -10.06 -3.22 13.30
CA LEU A 146 -9.61 -4.50 12.76
C LEU A 146 -8.98 -5.36 13.87
N PRO A 147 -9.00 -6.69 13.74
CA PRO A 147 -8.48 -7.61 14.77
C PRO A 147 -6.94 -7.67 14.78
N LEU A 148 -6.29 -6.54 15.06
CA LEU A 148 -4.84 -6.33 14.94
C LEU A 148 -3.98 -7.26 15.79
N ARG A 149 -4.48 -7.73 16.95
CA ARG A 149 -3.76 -8.66 17.83
C ARG A 149 -3.32 -9.96 17.14
N SER A 150 -3.93 -10.29 16.00
CA SER A 150 -3.58 -11.46 15.18
C SER A 150 -2.48 -11.22 14.14
N LYS A 151 -1.89 -10.02 14.10
CA LYS A 151 -0.95 -9.63 13.03
C LYS A 151 0.27 -8.87 13.56
N PRO A 152 1.47 -9.15 12.99
CA PRO A 152 2.62 -8.27 13.14
C PRO A 152 2.31 -6.85 12.66
N ALA A 153 2.87 -5.86 13.34
CA ALA A 153 2.71 -4.46 13.01
C ALA A 153 4.05 -3.72 13.05
N LEU A 154 4.29 -2.88 12.05
CA LEU A 154 5.43 -1.98 11.98
C LEU A 154 4.94 -0.53 11.96
N VAL A 155 5.51 0.31 12.83
CA VAL A 155 5.34 1.75 12.74
C VAL A 155 6.52 2.31 11.95
N LEU A 156 6.24 2.85 10.77
CA LEU A 156 7.25 3.42 9.88
C LEU A 156 6.96 4.91 9.67
N HIS A 157 7.65 5.75 10.43
CA HIS A 157 7.47 7.19 10.37
C HIS A 157 7.89 7.78 9.01
N PRO A 158 7.22 8.86 8.54
CA PRO A 158 7.71 9.59 7.39
C PRO A 158 9.09 10.16 7.68
N GLY A 159 10.02 9.92 6.75
CA GLY A 159 11.32 10.59 6.75
C GLY A 159 11.21 12.01 6.21
N VAL A 160 12.30 12.75 6.37
CA VAL A 160 12.53 14.04 5.73
C VAL A 160 13.81 13.91 4.89
N PRO A 161 13.87 14.50 3.68
CA PRO A 161 15.11 14.51 2.91
C PRO A 161 16.27 15.13 3.71
N ASP A 162 17.45 14.51 3.59
CA ASP A 162 18.66 14.87 4.32
C ASP A 162 19.07 16.33 4.09
N GLU A 163 18.81 16.85 2.89
CA GLU A 163 19.04 18.26 2.52
C GLU A 163 18.37 19.25 3.47
N PHE A 164 17.17 18.95 3.98
CA PHE A 164 16.47 19.81 4.95
C PHE A 164 17.09 19.78 6.35
N LEU A 165 17.92 18.79 6.63
CA LEU A 165 18.67 18.65 7.88
C LEU A 165 20.13 19.13 7.72
N GLY A 166 20.51 19.63 6.54
CA GLY A 166 21.91 19.98 6.23
C GLY A 166 22.82 18.76 6.10
N LEU A 167 22.25 17.57 5.89
CA LEU A 167 22.96 16.33 5.67
C LEU A 167 23.14 16.08 4.18
N LYS A 168 24.19 15.32 3.81
CA LYS A 168 24.40 14.91 2.43
C LYS A 168 23.43 13.78 2.10
N ASP A 169 22.54 14.04 1.14
CA ASP A 169 21.62 13.01 0.66
C ASP A 169 22.41 11.86 0.00
N THR A 170 22.14 10.66 0.47
CA THR A 170 22.74 9.41 -0.04
C THR A 170 21.74 8.58 -0.84
N ALA A 171 20.46 8.96 -0.83
CA ALA A 171 19.42 8.28 -1.58
C ALA A 171 19.39 8.81 -3.03
N GLU A 172 19.32 7.89 -3.98
CA GLU A 172 19.06 8.26 -5.37
C GLU A 172 17.55 8.41 -5.58
N PRO A 173 17.07 9.46 -6.28
CA PRO A 173 15.67 9.58 -6.62
C PRO A 173 15.16 8.33 -7.33
N PHE A 174 14.03 7.80 -6.88
CA PHE A 174 13.40 6.64 -7.52
C PHE A 174 12.98 7.02 -8.95
N SER A 175 13.64 6.43 -9.95
CA SER A 175 13.44 6.71 -11.39
C SER A 175 12.40 5.81 -12.04
#